data_AF-A0A0W0VB84-F1
#
_entry.id   AF-A0A0W0VB84-F1
#
_cell.length_a   1.000
_cell.length_b   1.000
_cell.length_c   1.000
_cell.angle_alpha   90.00
_cell.angle_beta   90.00
_cell.angle_gamma   90.00
#
_symmetry.space_group_name_H-M   'P 1'
#
loop_
_entity.id
_entity.type
_entity.pdbx_description
1 polymer ?
#
loop_
_entity_poly.entity_id
_entity_poly.type
_entity_poly.pdbx_seq_one_letter_code
_entity_poly.pdbx_strand_id
1 'polypeptide(L)'
;MKICFPSVSHANGQPFIFFYDEKANTAKCFLQLAGTENTDDYATRLSSLKNIEGITITGENEVTIEDVKKFTQSHPYMPICSVSHGTFFRHVRKERPSILSMSGKTEGEVETQHLNASGIMVEALITREKRPGEWGNTLSYLNYFHEKTKIDESSRTKDCILGASDLMKDFQYQKNKKLYVIKEAQITIIAYVFNELLNPTYIKINGNKPVPNNLASYLVKAIENCMLNERLNCGPTPSERLSKEEREEKYQDEKEYLFAVKQEQIARVNIMLRPLLFFIDSEMAATELTNDNEIAHSLELLKQQLTPEVLDDLKGCIKELRSQTIKAGADQYTFHQLAETLRSQIESRPSNFGQFYSCYHLVHQALERHKIKEDNLAKLAEEITLNAMASVAKIATTQEAKAHIGKLFPNADKDFYLSKIWSELLAKELDVLLDSKVKKKLSDEISKCITAFVERHLAEMTEHSMDEPIHSNSNSGLGI
;
A
#
# COMPACT_ATOMS: atom_id res chain seq x y z
N MET A 1 -2.50 -25.70 -17.30
CA MET A 1 -2.16 -24.70 -16.27
C MET A 1 -1.03 -23.80 -16.78
N LYS A 2 -0.97 -22.51 -16.44
CA LYS A 2 0.23 -21.69 -16.71
C LYS A 2 1.19 -21.82 -15.53
N ILE A 3 2.46 -22.08 -15.79
CA ILE A 3 3.51 -22.19 -14.77
C ILE A 3 4.73 -21.39 -15.20
N CYS A 4 5.60 -21.02 -14.26
CA CYS A 4 6.94 -20.53 -14.55
C CYS A 4 7.96 -21.20 -13.64
N PHE A 5 9.20 -21.26 -14.10
CA PHE A 5 10.34 -21.75 -13.34
C PHE A 5 11.25 -20.55 -13.05
N PRO A 6 11.37 -20.07 -11.80
CA PRO A 6 12.18 -18.88 -11.50
C PRO A 6 13.66 -19.01 -11.92
N SER A 7 14.19 -20.23 -11.91
CA SER A 7 15.53 -20.58 -12.38
C SER A 7 15.68 -20.61 -13.91
N VAL A 8 14.58 -20.58 -14.65
CA VAL A 8 14.55 -20.51 -16.12
C VAL A 8 14.07 -19.11 -16.52
N SER A 9 15.02 -18.17 -16.54
CA SER A 9 14.77 -16.76 -16.82
C SER A 9 15.61 -16.23 -17.98
N HIS A 10 15.13 -15.16 -18.59
CA HIS A 10 15.86 -14.39 -19.59
C HIS A 10 16.96 -13.54 -18.92
N ALA A 11 17.89 -12.99 -19.70
CA ALA A 11 19.06 -12.25 -19.19
C ALA A 11 18.72 -11.06 -18.28
N ASN A 12 17.49 -10.53 -18.34
CA ASN A 12 16.96 -9.47 -17.48
C ASN A 12 16.29 -9.99 -16.19
N GLY A 13 16.43 -11.28 -15.86
CA GLY A 13 15.88 -11.91 -14.66
C GLY A 13 14.39 -12.26 -14.76
N GLN A 14 13.75 -12.11 -15.92
CA GLN A 14 12.32 -12.39 -16.10
C GLN A 14 12.08 -13.87 -16.44
N PRO A 15 11.22 -14.59 -15.71
CA PRO A 15 11.00 -16.02 -15.95
C PRO A 15 10.11 -16.27 -17.18
N PHE A 16 10.36 -17.37 -17.87
CA PHE A 16 9.55 -17.83 -19.00
C PHE A 16 8.22 -18.44 -18.54
N ILE A 17 7.16 -18.20 -19.30
CA ILE A 17 5.83 -18.78 -19.08
C ILE A 17 5.71 -20.07 -19.88
N PHE A 18 5.34 -21.13 -19.18
CA PHE A 18 5.05 -22.44 -19.74
C PHE A 18 3.58 -22.80 -19.58
N PHE A 19 3.01 -23.42 -20.59
CA PHE A 19 1.67 -24.01 -20.61
C PHE A 19 1.81 -25.49 -20.28
N TYR A 20 1.55 -25.84 -19.04
CA TYR A 20 1.64 -27.19 -18.51
C TYR A 20 0.34 -27.97 -18.74
N ASP A 21 0.45 -29.11 -19.41
CA ASP A 21 -0.59 -30.13 -19.51
C ASP A 21 -0.35 -31.21 -18.46
N GLU A 22 -1.16 -31.20 -17.40
CA GLU A 22 -1.06 -32.16 -16.29
C GLU A 22 -1.34 -33.61 -16.72
N LYS A 23 -2.16 -33.82 -17.76
CA LYS A 23 -2.51 -35.18 -18.22
C LYS A 23 -1.37 -35.78 -19.02
N ALA A 24 -0.74 -34.98 -19.87
CA ALA A 24 0.41 -35.39 -20.67
C ALA A 24 1.74 -35.32 -19.89
N ASN A 25 1.78 -34.62 -18.75
CA ASN A 25 3.00 -34.31 -17.99
C ASN A 25 4.04 -33.49 -18.80
N THR A 26 3.57 -32.76 -19.82
CA THR A 26 4.41 -31.95 -20.72
C THR A 26 4.13 -30.47 -20.53
N ALA A 27 5.14 -29.61 -20.69
CA ALA A 27 4.94 -28.16 -20.70
C ALA A 27 5.52 -27.50 -21.95
N LYS A 28 4.78 -26.55 -22.54
CA LYS A 28 5.17 -25.83 -23.76
C LYS A 28 5.35 -24.35 -23.49
N CYS A 29 6.44 -23.74 -23.96
CA CYS A 29 6.70 -22.31 -23.88
C CYS A 29 6.74 -21.72 -25.29
N PHE A 30 5.99 -20.64 -25.47
CA PHE A 30 5.94 -19.84 -26.71
C PHE A 30 6.77 -18.55 -26.55
N LEU A 31 7.89 -18.62 -25.83
CA LEU A 31 8.82 -17.51 -25.57
C LEU A 31 8.18 -16.26 -24.93
N GLN A 32 7.08 -16.47 -24.19
CA GLN A 32 6.41 -15.43 -23.42
C GLN A 32 7.11 -15.28 -22.05
N LEU A 33 7.47 -14.05 -21.69
CA LEU A 33 8.04 -13.72 -20.38
C LEU A 33 6.94 -13.24 -19.42
N ALA A 34 7.13 -13.48 -18.13
CA ALA A 34 6.25 -12.93 -17.11
C ALA A 34 6.50 -11.43 -16.93
N GLY A 35 5.45 -10.61 -17.06
CA GLY A 35 5.47 -9.19 -16.69
C GLY A 35 5.86 -8.19 -17.79
N THR A 36 5.93 -8.59 -19.06
CA THR A 36 6.25 -7.68 -20.18
C THR A 36 5.31 -7.82 -21.38
N GLU A 37 5.01 -6.68 -22.01
CA GLU A 37 4.44 -6.59 -23.38
C GLU A 37 5.55 -6.34 -24.44
N ASN A 38 6.82 -6.29 -24.03
CA ASN A 38 7.94 -5.98 -24.90
C ASN A 38 8.16 -7.05 -25.97
N THR A 39 8.36 -6.57 -27.19
CA THR A 39 8.84 -7.30 -28.37
C THR A 39 10.37 -7.39 -28.34
N ASP A 40 10.96 -8.10 -27.37
CA ASP A 40 12.39 -8.45 -27.49
C ASP A 40 12.57 -9.43 -28.67
N ASP A 41 13.74 -9.38 -29.30
CA ASP A 41 14.08 -10.26 -30.42
C ASP A 41 14.02 -11.74 -30.01
N TYR A 42 13.19 -12.51 -30.71
CA TYR A 42 12.92 -13.94 -30.47
C TYR A 42 14.21 -14.78 -30.44
N ALA A 43 15.22 -14.41 -31.24
CA ALA A 43 16.49 -15.12 -31.30
C ALA A 43 17.23 -15.11 -29.95
N THR A 44 17.16 -13.98 -29.23
CA THR A 44 17.80 -13.80 -27.92
C THR A 44 17.12 -14.65 -26.87
N ARG A 45 15.78 -14.68 -26.87
CA ARG A 45 14.98 -15.50 -25.93
C ARG A 45 15.21 -16.99 -26.13
N LEU A 46 15.30 -17.44 -27.37
CA LEU A 46 15.59 -18.83 -27.70
C LEU A 46 17.00 -19.24 -27.21
N SER A 47 17.98 -18.34 -27.35
CA SER A 47 19.37 -18.60 -26.94
C SER A 47 19.51 -18.86 -25.44
N SER A 48 18.70 -18.19 -24.60
CA SER A 48 18.70 -18.38 -23.14
C SER A 48 18.19 -19.77 -22.70
N LEU A 49 17.41 -20.45 -23.54
CA LEU A 49 16.79 -21.75 -23.23
C LEU A 49 17.59 -22.95 -23.76
N LYS A 50 18.48 -22.74 -24.74
CA LYS A 50 19.24 -23.81 -25.41
C LYS A 50 20.14 -24.64 -24.49
N ASN A 51 20.61 -24.05 -23.39
CA ASN A 51 21.61 -24.67 -22.52
C ASN A 51 21.01 -25.29 -21.25
N ILE A 52 19.67 -25.38 -21.14
CA ILE A 52 19.00 -25.88 -19.94
C ILE A 52 18.64 -27.35 -20.16
N GLU A 53 19.20 -28.23 -19.34
CA GLU A 53 18.97 -29.67 -19.42
C GLU A 53 17.48 -30.00 -19.17
N GLY A 54 16.88 -30.78 -20.09
CA GLY A 54 15.46 -31.16 -20.02
C GLY A 54 14.52 -30.24 -20.80
N ILE A 55 15.04 -29.20 -21.45
CA ILE A 55 14.32 -28.38 -22.42
C ILE A 55 14.66 -28.84 -23.85
N THR A 56 13.64 -29.08 -24.66
CA THR A 56 13.75 -29.41 -26.09
C THR A 56 13.16 -28.30 -26.94
N ILE A 57 13.79 -27.99 -28.06
CA ILE A 57 13.30 -26.96 -28.99
C ILE A 57 12.82 -27.67 -30.25
N THR A 58 11.51 -27.73 -30.43
CA THR A 58 10.86 -28.42 -31.55
C THR A 58 10.34 -27.40 -32.55
N GLY A 59 11.21 -26.93 -33.44
CA GLY A 59 10.89 -25.92 -34.46
C GLY A 59 11.38 -24.51 -34.12
N GLU A 60 10.97 -23.51 -34.90
CA GLU A 60 11.52 -22.14 -34.78
C GLU A 60 11.06 -21.38 -33.53
N ASN A 61 9.89 -21.72 -32.96
CA ASN A 61 9.25 -20.93 -31.88
C ASN A 61 8.59 -21.78 -30.77
N GLU A 62 8.83 -23.08 -30.71
CA GLU A 62 8.20 -23.96 -29.71
C GLU A 62 9.25 -24.65 -28.85
N VAL A 63 9.17 -24.38 -27.55
CA VAL A 63 10.07 -24.95 -26.54
C VAL A 63 9.25 -25.88 -25.64
N THR A 64 9.66 -27.14 -25.51
CA THR A 64 8.91 -28.18 -24.82
C THR A 64 9.73 -28.84 -23.71
N ILE A 65 9.10 -29.09 -22.58
CA ILE A 65 9.58 -29.97 -21.50
C ILE A 65 8.69 -31.22 -21.53
N GLU A 66 9.28 -32.37 -21.85
CA GLU A 66 8.54 -33.62 -22.02
C GLU A 66 8.13 -34.29 -20.70
N ASP A 67 8.93 -34.12 -19.64
CA ASP A 67 8.64 -34.65 -18.30
C ASP A 67 8.83 -33.57 -17.24
N VAL A 68 7.73 -32.86 -16.94
CA VAL A 68 7.73 -31.74 -16.00
C VAL A 68 8.01 -32.20 -14.58
N LYS A 69 7.53 -33.39 -14.17
CA LYS A 69 7.76 -33.95 -12.83
C LYS A 69 9.21 -34.32 -12.57
N LYS A 70 9.95 -34.76 -13.59
CA LYS A 70 11.39 -34.97 -13.48
C LYS A 70 12.13 -33.63 -13.49
N PHE A 71 11.74 -32.73 -14.39
CA PHE A 71 12.34 -31.40 -14.51
C PHE A 71 12.20 -30.57 -13.22
N THR A 72 11.09 -30.72 -12.48
CA THR A 72 10.85 -30.00 -11.22
C THR A 72 11.79 -30.35 -10.09
N GLN A 73 12.47 -31.49 -10.16
CA GLN A 73 13.43 -31.90 -9.15
C GLN A 73 14.66 -30.97 -9.14
N SER A 74 15.03 -30.46 -10.31
CA SER A 74 16.15 -29.52 -10.47
C SER A 74 15.68 -28.07 -10.59
N HIS A 75 14.45 -27.85 -11.07
CA HIS A 75 13.88 -26.52 -11.27
C HIS A 75 12.46 -26.46 -10.69
N PRO A 76 12.25 -26.04 -9.44
CA PRO A 76 10.92 -25.92 -8.86
C PRO A 76 10.07 -24.91 -9.65
N TYR A 77 8.84 -25.27 -10.06
CA TYR A 77 7.91 -24.33 -10.70
C TYR A 77 7.02 -23.64 -9.68
N MET A 78 6.51 -22.47 -10.09
CA MET A 78 5.38 -21.81 -9.46
C MET A 78 4.19 -21.80 -10.41
N PRO A 79 2.97 -22.15 -9.94
CA PRO A 79 1.78 -21.95 -10.74
C PRO A 79 1.53 -20.46 -10.94
N ILE A 80 1.40 -20.05 -12.19
CA ILE A 80 0.89 -18.72 -12.51
C ILE A 80 -0.62 -18.84 -12.37
N CYS A 81 -1.12 -18.42 -11.21
CA CYS A 81 -2.55 -18.25 -11.00
C CYS A 81 -3.06 -17.22 -12.02
N SER A 82 -3.55 -17.70 -13.16
CA SER A 82 -4.58 -16.97 -13.88
C SER A 82 -5.72 -16.89 -12.89
N VAL A 83 -5.84 -15.75 -12.21
CA VAL A 83 -7.04 -15.44 -11.45
C VAL A 83 -8.17 -15.72 -12.42
N SER A 84 -8.95 -16.75 -12.13
CA SER A 84 -10.13 -17.13 -12.88
C SER A 84 -11.15 -16.02 -12.66
N HIS A 85 -10.90 -14.90 -13.32
CA HIS A 85 -11.80 -13.78 -13.45
C HIS A 85 -12.93 -14.28 -14.34
N GLY A 86 -14.12 -14.32 -13.75
CA GLY A 86 -15.35 -14.47 -14.48
C GLY A 86 -15.37 -13.53 -15.69
N THR A 87 -16.06 -13.99 -16.72
CA THR A 87 -16.20 -13.48 -18.09
C THR A 87 -16.59 -12.00 -18.26
N PHE A 88 -16.65 -11.21 -17.19
CA PHE A 88 -17.09 -9.81 -17.19
C PHE A 88 -16.06 -8.80 -17.71
N PHE A 89 -14.75 -9.00 -17.48
CA PHE A 89 -13.75 -7.96 -17.78
C PHE A 89 -13.26 -7.92 -19.24
N ARG A 90 -13.82 -8.73 -20.16
CA ARG A 90 -13.32 -8.80 -21.54
C ARG A 90 -13.76 -7.64 -22.45
N HIS A 91 -14.71 -6.81 -22.03
CA HIS A 91 -15.13 -5.64 -22.81
C HIS A 91 -14.53 -4.29 -22.36
N VAL A 92 -13.84 -4.23 -21.21
CA VAL A 92 -13.21 -2.99 -20.71
C VAL A 92 -11.75 -2.82 -21.18
N ARG A 93 -11.21 -3.79 -21.94
CA ARG A 93 -9.91 -3.67 -22.64
C ARG A 93 -10.11 -3.64 -24.16
N LYS A 94 -10.79 -2.63 -24.68
CA LYS A 94 -10.49 -2.12 -26.03
C LYS A 94 -9.72 -0.82 -25.87
N GLU A 95 -8.50 -0.85 -26.39
CA GLU A 95 -7.61 0.28 -26.71
C GLU A 95 -7.61 1.44 -25.70
N ARG A 96 -6.71 1.36 -24.72
CA ARG A 96 -6.22 2.56 -24.04
C ARG A 96 -5.26 3.28 -24.98
N PRO A 97 -5.44 4.59 -25.27
CA PRO A 97 -4.34 5.40 -25.76
C PRO A 97 -3.26 5.45 -24.68
N SER A 98 -2.03 5.12 -25.05
CA SER A 98 -0.85 5.31 -24.19
C SER A 98 -0.78 6.77 -23.73
N ILE A 99 -0.88 6.99 -22.42
CA ILE A 99 -0.52 8.26 -21.79
C ILE A 99 0.49 7.92 -20.71
N LEU A 100 1.67 8.53 -20.85
CA LEU A 100 2.85 8.55 -19.96
C LEU A 100 3.93 7.50 -20.23
N SER A 101 4.79 7.83 -21.20
CA SER A 101 6.22 7.51 -21.14
C SER A 101 7.05 8.79 -21.01
N MET A 102 7.74 8.90 -19.87
CA MET A 102 9.05 9.54 -19.64
C MET A 102 9.30 11.04 -19.90
N SER A 103 9.78 11.68 -18.82
CA SER A 103 10.96 12.56 -18.74
C SER A 103 10.94 13.92 -19.45
N GLY A 104 11.13 14.98 -18.65
CA GLY A 104 11.70 16.25 -19.12
C GLY A 104 11.02 17.46 -18.52
N LYS A 105 11.76 18.24 -17.74
CA LYS A 105 11.38 19.54 -17.20
C LYS A 105 10.98 20.51 -18.32
N THR A 106 9.76 21.04 -18.27
CA THR A 106 9.46 22.44 -18.65
C THR A 106 8.10 22.85 -18.10
N GLU A 107 8.06 24.01 -17.46
CA GLU A 107 6.83 24.72 -17.12
C GLU A 107 6.08 25.07 -18.42
N GLY A 108 4.85 24.59 -18.51
CA GLY A 108 3.92 24.86 -19.61
C GLY A 108 2.63 24.11 -19.32
N GLU A 109 1.53 24.84 -19.17
CA GLU A 109 0.19 24.30 -19.03
C GLU A 109 -0.09 23.34 -20.19
N VAL A 110 -0.08 22.03 -19.90
CA VAL A 110 -0.58 21.02 -20.83
C VAL A 110 -2.07 20.87 -20.53
N GLU A 111 -2.89 21.52 -21.35
CA GLU A 111 -4.30 21.19 -21.49
C GLU A 111 -4.43 19.68 -21.73
N THR A 112 -4.89 18.97 -20.71
CA THR A 112 -5.41 17.61 -20.83
C THR A 112 -6.48 17.61 -21.90
N GLN A 113 -6.26 16.86 -22.98
CA GLN A 113 -7.27 16.57 -23.98
C GLN A 113 -8.50 15.96 -23.29
N HIS A 114 -9.51 16.79 -23.05
CA HIS A 114 -10.82 16.39 -22.59
C HIS A 114 -11.43 15.47 -23.66
N LEU A 115 -11.34 14.15 -23.47
CA LEU A 115 -12.46 13.29 -23.84
C LEU A 115 -13.71 13.96 -23.24
N ASN A 116 -14.70 14.29 -24.07
CA ASN A 116 -15.90 15.02 -23.67
C ASN A 116 -16.71 14.21 -22.64
N ALA A 117 -16.25 14.21 -21.39
CA ALA A 117 -16.91 13.60 -20.26
C ALA A 117 -18.24 14.36 -20.07
N SER A 118 -19.35 13.66 -20.32
CA SER A 118 -20.69 14.23 -20.34
C SER A 118 -21.65 13.36 -19.54
N GLY A 119 -22.74 13.94 -19.08
CA GLY A 119 -23.69 13.26 -18.21
C GLY A 119 -23.12 13.01 -16.81
N ILE A 120 -23.41 11.85 -16.25
CA ILE A 120 -23.12 11.47 -14.86
C ILE A 120 -21.84 10.63 -14.72
N MET A 121 -20.94 10.66 -15.71
CA MET A 121 -19.64 10.01 -15.60
C MET A 121 -18.85 10.55 -14.40
N VAL A 122 -18.11 9.69 -13.70
CA VAL A 122 -17.41 10.08 -12.47
C VAL A 122 -16.41 11.21 -12.73
N GLU A 123 -15.68 11.14 -13.84
CA GLU A 123 -14.69 12.14 -14.25
C GLU A 123 -15.33 13.45 -14.73
N ALA A 124 -16.60 13.42 -15.15
CA ALA A 124 -17.36 14.63 -15.46
C ALA A 124 -17.86 15.32 -14.17
N LEU A 125 -18.24 14.51 -13.17
CA LEU A 125 -18.80 14.97 -11.90
C LEU A 125 -17.72 15.46 -10.91
N ILE A 126 -16.57 14.80 -10.89
CA ILE A 126 -15.49 15.01 -9.92
C ILE A 126 -14.21 15.38 -10.69
N THR A 127 -13.87 16.67 -10.69
CA THR A 127 -12.58 17.15 -11.23
C THR A 127 -11.73 17.77 -10.12
N ARG A 128 -10.42 17.79 -10.33
CA ARG A 128 -9.47 18.32 -9.34
C ARG A 128 -9.65 19.83 -9.14
N GLU A 129 -10.06 20.56 -10.18
CA GLU A 129 -10.23 22.01 -10.18
C GLU A 129 -11.52 22.42 -9.46
N LYS A 130 -12.61 21.67 -9.70
CA LYS A 130 -13.94 22.00 -9.16
C LYS A 130 -14.19 21.40 -7.78
N ARG A 131 -13.63 20.21 -7.51
CA ARG A 131 -13.91 19.38 -6.33
C ARG A 131 -12.64 18.69 -5.82
N PRO A 132 -11.61 19.44 -5.39
CA PRO A 132 -10.31 18.88 -5.00
C PRO A 132 -10.39 17.90 -3.82
N GLY A 133 -11.31 18.13 -2.87
CA GLY A 133 -11.49 17.27 -1.71
C GLY A 133 -12.07 15.91 -2.11
N GLU A 134 -13.19 15.93 -2.83
CA GLU A 134 -13.87 14.73 -3.31
C GLU A 134 -12.99 13.96 -4.30
N TRP A 135 -12.27 14.67 -5.18
CA TRP A 135 -11.26 14.05 -6.05
C TRP A 135 -10.19 13.33 -5.23
N GLY A 136 -9.67 13.98 -4.19
CA GLY A 136 -8.70 13.41 -3.24
C GLY A 136 -9.23 12.19 -2.48
N ASN A 137 -10.54 12.11 -2.25
CA ASN A 137 -11.21 11.00 -1.58
C ASN A 137 -11.63 9.87 -2.54
N THR A 138 -11.52 10.06 -3.86
CA THR A 138 -12.10 9.16 -4.87
C THR A 138 -11.13 8.87 -6.03
N LEU A 139 -11.14 9.66 -7.10
CA LEU A 139 -10.40 9.43 -8.34
C LEU A 139 -8.87 9.43 -8.16
N SER A 140 -8.35 10.09 -7.14
CA SER A 140 -6.93 10.09 -6.78
C SER A 140 -6.36 8.68 -6.52
N TYR A 141 -7.20 7.71 -6.12
CA TYR A 141 -6.80 6.33 -5.88
C TYR A 141 -6.48 5.55 -7.16
N LEU A 142 -6.93 5.99 -8.34
CA LEU A 142 -6.68 5.28 -9.59
C LEU A 142 -5.20 5.27 -10.01
N ASN A 143 -4.48 6.36 -9.79
CA ASN A 143 -3.05 6.46 -10.18
C ASN A 143 -2.26 7.36 -9.23
N TYR A 144 -2.80 8.55 -8.90
CA TYR A 144 -2.07 9.60 -8.19
C TYR A 144 -1.45 9.12 -6.87
N PHE A 145 -2.23 8.42 -6.03
CA PHE A 145 -1.71 7.96 -4.76
C PHE A 145 -0.68 6.84 -4.90
N HIS A 146 -0.77 5.99 -5.92
CA HIS A 146 0.27 4.98 -6.18
C HIS A 146 1.59 5.63 -6.58
N GLU A 147 1.55 6.61 -7.48
CA GLU A 147 2.75 7.35 -7.91
C GLU A 147 3.35 8.17 -6.77
N LYS A 148 2.50 8.90 -6.04
CA LYS A 148 2.94 9.68 -4.87
C LYS A 148 3.57 8.79 -3.82
N THR A 149 2.98 7.62 -3.55
CA THR A 149 3.50 6.63 -2.60
C THR A 149 4.86 6.09 -3.05
N LYS A 150 5.09 5.84 -4.34
CA LYS A 150 6.40 5.42 -4.86
C LYS A 150 7.46 6.53 -4.73
N ILE A 151 7.10 7.76 -5.08
CA ILE A 151 8.00 8.93 -4.95
C ILE A 151 8.35 9.18 -3.48
N ASP A 152 7.34 9.11 -2.62
CA ASP A 152 7.49 9.27 -1.17
C ASP A 152 8.39 8.17 -0.56
N GLU A 153 8.30 6.92 -1.01
CA GLU A 153 9.13 5.80 -0.52
C GLU A 153 10.63 6.09 -0.71
N SER A 154 10.99 6.61 -1.90
CA SER A 154 12.39 6.91 -2.24
C SER A 154 13.00 8.09 -1.48
N SER A 155 12.16 9.02 -0.98
CA SER A 155 12.63 10.24 -0.29
C SER A 155 12.59 10.13 1.24
N ARG A 156 11.96 9.07 1.77
CA ARG A 156 11.64 8.93 3.19
C ARG A 156 12.43 7.86 3.92
N THR A 157 12.94 6.86 3.22
CA THR A 157 13.77 5.82 3.84
C THR A 157 15.00 6.48 4.46
N LYS A 158 15.03 6.51 5.80
CA LYS A 158 16.22 6.90 6.57
C LYS A 158 16.94 5.62 6.93
N ASP A 159 18.20 5.57 6.57
CA ASP A 159 19.05 4.40 6.69
C ASP A 159 19.91 4.43 7.95
N CYS A 160 20.16 5.62 8.53
CA CYS A 160 21.10 5.78 9.65
C CYS A 160 20.41 6.00 11.00
N ILE A 161 19.52 7.00 11.12
CA ILE A 161 18.87 7.35 12.39
C ILE A 161 17.37 7.59 12.20
N LEU A 162 16.55 7.04 13.09
CA LEU A 162 15.10 7.24 13.13
C LEU A 162 14.65 7.93 14.43
N GLY A 163 13.74 8.89 14.30
CA GLY A 163 12.94 9.40 15.41
C GLY A 163 11.61 8.65 15.55
N ALA A 164 10.89 8.89 16.65
CA ALA A 164 9.55 8.32 16.86
C ALA A 164 8.57 8.68 15.74
N SER A 165 8.69 9.91 15.20
CA SER A 165 7.83 10.36 14.11
C SER A 165 8.03 9.57 12.81
N ASP A 166 9.24 9.05 12.58
CA ASP A 166 9.57 8.32 11.36
C ASP A 166 9.03 6.89 11.41
N LEU A 167 9.14 6.23 12.57
CA LEU A 167 8.49 4.93 12.82
C LEU A 167 6.98 4.97 12.54
N MET A 168 6.30 6.03 13.02
CA MET A 168 4.87 6.21 12.77
C MET A 168 4.53 6.52 11.30
N LYS A 169 5.40 7.26 10.60
CA LYS A 169 5.22 7.54 9.17
C LYS A 169 5.41 6.28 8.33
N ASP A 170 6.41 5.47 8.63
CA ASP A 170 6.67 4.20 7.94
C ASP A 170 5.51 3.23 8.13
N PHE A 171 4.97 3.16 9.35
CA PHE A 171 3.76 2.39 9.60
C PHE A 171 2.56 2.92 8.81
N GLN A 172 2.35 4.24 8.77
CA GLN A 172 1.28 4.85 7.97
C GLN A 172 1.46 4.60 6.46
N TYR A 173 2.70 4.45 5.99
CA TYR A 173 3.01 4.08 4.62
C TYR A 173 2.62 2.63 4.31
N GLN A 174 2.97 1.69 5.19
CA GLN A 174 2.54 0.30 5.05
C GLN A 174 1.01 0.18 5.01
N LYS A 175 0.33 0.94 5.88
CA LYS A 175 -1.13 1.09 5.84
C LYS A 175 -1.63 1.58 4.49
N ASN A 176 -1.06 2.67 3.97
CA ASN A 176 -1.45 3.24 2.68
C ASN A 176 -1.23 2.24 1.54
N LYS A 177 -0.08 1.57 1.50
CA LYS A 177 0.25 0.57 0.47
C LYS A 177 -0.80 -0.55 0.39
N LYS A 178 -1.31 -1.01 1.54
CA LYS A 178 -2.37 -2.03 1.60
C LYS A 178 -3.75 -1.45 1.23
N LEU A 179 -4.12 -0.32 1.84
CA LEU A 179 -5.46 0.25 1.67
C LEU A 179 -5.69 0.87 0.29
N TYR A 180 -4.65 1.44 -0.34
CA TYR A 180 -4.78 2.10 -1.64
C TYR A 180 -5.16 1.11 -2.73
N VAL A 181 -4.64 -0.13 -2.70
CA VAL A 181 -5.07 -1.20 -3.63
C VAL A 181 -6.56 -1.52 -3.48
N ILE A 182 -7.08 -1.54 -2.25
CA ILE A 182 -8.50 -1.78 -2.02
C ILE A 182 -9.33 -0.59 -2.51
N LYS A 183 -8.88 0.64 -2.21
CA LYS A 183 -9.55 1.88 -2.63
C LYS A 183 -9.56 2.03 -4.15
N GLU A 184 -8.46 1.67 -4.83
CA GLU A 184 -8.36 1.60 -6.29
C GLU A 184 -9.41 0.64 -6.87
N ALA A 185 -9.55 -0.56 -6.29
CA ALA A 185 -10.56 -1.51 -6.71
C ALA A 185 -11.98 -0.97 -6.49
N GLN A 186 -12.25 -0.32 -5.35
CA GLN A 186 -13.54 0.31 -5.06
C GLN A 186 -13.90 1.39 -6.09
N ILE A 187 -13.01 2.36 -6.33
CA ILE A 187 -13.29 3.45 -7.28
C ILE A 187 -13.37 2.94 -8.72
N THR A 188 -12.62 1.90 -9.08
CA THR A 188 -12.74 1.25 -10.40
C THR A 188 -14.14 0.66 -10.61
N ILE A 189 -14.70 -0.02 -9.60
CA ILE A 189 -16.06 -0.55 -9.67
C ILE A 189 -17.08 0.58 -9.74
N ILE A 190 -16.92 1.63 -8.92
CA ILE A 190 -17.82 2.78 -8.93
C ILE A 190 -17.78 3.50 -10.28
N ALA A 191 -16.59 3.72 -10.85
CA ALA A 191 -16.42 4.32 -12.17
C ALA A 191 -17.09 3.48 -13.25
N TYR A 192 -16.95 2.15 -13.21
CA TYR A 192 -17.67 1.27 -14.13
C TYR A 192 -19.19 1.38 -13.98
N VAL A 193 -19.71 1.35 -12.75
CA VAL A 193 -21.15 1.53 -12.49
C VAL A 193 -21.67 2.84 -13.06
N PHE A 194 -21.00 3.96 -12.77
CA PHE A 194 -21.46 5.26 -13.25
C PHE A 194 -21.26 5.42 -14.75
N ASN A 195 -20.09 5.08 -15.29
CA ASN A 195 -19.71 5.39 -16.67
C ASN A 195 -20.33 4.42 -17.68
N GLU A 196 -20.34 3.13 -17.38
CA GLU A 196 -20.73 2.08 -18.32
C GLU A 196 -22.18 1.61 -18.12
N LEU A 197 -22.70 1.64 -16.88
CA LEU A 197 -24.04 1.13 -16.59
C LEU A 197 -25.10 2.25 -16.49
N LEU A 198 -24.83 3.28 -15.69
CA LEU A 198 -25.81 4.33 -15.40
C LEU A 198 -25.80 5.47 -16.44
N ASN A 199 -24.61 5.93 -16.86
CA ASN A 199 -24.49 7.09 -17.75
C ASN A 199 -25.15 6.90 -19.12
N PRO A 200 -25.06 5.74 -19.81
CA PRO A 200 -25.76 5.54 -21.08
C PRO A 200 -27.28 5.68 -20.95
N THR A 201 -27.84 5.14 -19.85
CA THR A 201 -29.26 5.25 -19.53
C THR A 201 -29.62 6.71 -19.21
N TYR A 202 -28.79 7.41 -18.44
CA TYR A 202 -28.98 8.82 -18.14
C TYR A 202 -28.99 9.70 -19.39
N ILE A 203 -28.04 9.50 -20.32
CA ILE A 203 -27.95 10.22 -21.59
C ILE A 203 -29.18 9.97 -22.44
N LYS A 204 -29.66 8.73 -22.50
CA LYS A 204 -30.89 8.36 -23.24
C LYS A 204 -32.12 9.10 -22.72
N ILE A 205 -32.23 9.29 -21.40
CA ILE A 205 -33.35 10.00 -20.76
C ILE A 205 -33.25 11.52 -21.00
N ASN A 206 -32.06 12.09 -20.80
CA ASN A 206 -31.88 13.55 -20.69
C ASN A 206 -31.37 14.23 -21.96
N GLY A 207 -30.96 13.46 -22.98
CA GLY A 207 -30.59 13.99 -24.30
C GLY A 207 -29.37 14.92 -24.26
N ASN A 208 -28.24 14.45 -23.74
CA ASN A 208 -26.98 15.21 -23.60
C ASN A 208 -27.09 16.57 -22.88
N LYS A 209 -28.21 16.84 -22.19
CA LYS A 209 -28.35 18.03 -21.36
C LYS A 209 -27.34 17.99 -20.21
N PRO A 210 -26.85 19.16 -19.75
CA PRO A 210 -25.99 19.23 -18.59
C PRO A 210 -26.70 18.68 -17.35
N VAL A 211 -25.96 17.95 -16.52
CA VAL A 211 -26.49 17.41 -15.27
C VAL A 211 -26.89 18.57 -14.34
N PRO A 212 -28.11 18.58 -13.79
CA PRO A 212 -28.50 19.56 -12.78
C PRO A 212 -27.53 19.59 -11.60
N ASN A 213 -27.16 20.78 -11.12
CA ASN A 213 -26.14 20.94 -10.07
C ASN A 213 -26.48 20.23 -8.76
N ASN A 214 -27.76 20.18 -8.39
CA ASN A 214 -28.26 19.47 -7.21
C ASN A 214 -28.09 17.95 -7.36
N LEU A 215 -28.47 17.38 -8.50
CA LEU A 215 -28.26 15.98 -8.82
C LEU A 215 -26.77 15.63 -8.88
N ALA A 216 -25.96 16.45 -9.57
CA ALA A 216 -24.52 16.24 -9.63
C ALA A 216 -23.89 16.21 -8.22
N SER A 217 -24.27 17.14 -7.36
CA SER A 217 -23.76 17.20 -5.99
C SER A 217 -24.21 16.02 -5.13
N TYR A 218 -25.45 15.56 -5.30
CA TYR A 218 -25.94 14.34 -4.68
C TYR A 218 -25.14 13.10 -5.11
N LEU A 219 -24.93 12.92 -6.42
CA LEU A 219 -24.19 11.78 -6.96
C LEU A 219 -22.72 11.78 -6.53
N VAL A 220 -22.08 12.95 -6.52
CA VAL A 220 -20.71 13.08 -5.98
C VAL A 220 -20.66 12.68 -4.52
N LYS A 221 -21.63 13.11 -3.70
CA LYS A 221 -21.67 12.74 -2.29
C LYS A 221 -21.91 11.24 -2.10
N ALA A 222 -22.75 10.63 -2.94
CA ALA A 222 -22.97 9.19 -2.96
C ALA A 222 -21.68 8.42 -3.29
N ILE A 223 -20.94 8.84 -4.32
CA ILE A 223 -19.64 8.27 -4.70
C ILE A 223 -18.64 8.40 -3.55
N GLU A 224 -18.51 9.61 -2.98
CA GLU A 224 -17.61 9.87 -1.87
C GLU A 224 -17.95 9.01 -0.64
N ASN A 225 -19.22 8.92 -0.26
CA ASN A 225 -19.65 8.11 0.88
C ASN A 225 -19.41 6.61 0.68
N CYS A 226 -19.47 6.11 -0.56
CA CYS A 226 -19.09 4.73 -0.86
C CYS A 226 -17.58 4.49 -0.68
N MET A 227 -16.77 5.54 -0.86
CA MET A 227 -15.31 5.51 -0.76
C MET A 227 -14.81 5.79 0.66
N LEU A 228 -15.49 6.63 1.43
CA LEU A 228 -15.16 6.91 2.82
C LEU A 228 -15.66 5.75 3.68
N ASN A 229 -14.75 5.01 4.31
CA ASN A 229 -15.13 4.11 5.39
C ASN A 229 -15.54 4.96 6.59
N GLU A 230 -16.79 5.40 6.60
CA GLU A 230 -17.37 6.14 7.72
C GLU A 230 -17.37 5.31 9.01
N ARG A 231 -17.74 5.93 10.13
CA ARG A 231 -17.82 5.34 11.48
C ARG A 231 -18.47 3.94 11.52
N LEU A 232 -19.39 3.65 10.60
CA LEU A 232 -20.16 2.41 10.57
C LEU A 232 -19.33 1.15 10.20
N ASN A 233 -18.32 1.30 9.36
CA ASN A 233 -17.50 0.18 8.88
C ASN A 233 -16.11 0.12 9.55
N CYS A 234 -15.89 0.93 10.58
CA CYS A 234 -14.67 0.92 11.35
C CYS A 234 -14.87 0.16 12.67
N GLY A 235 -14.17 -0.97 12.82
CA GLY A 235 -14.10 -1.72 14.07
C GLY A 235 -15.12 -2.85 14.22
N PRO A 236 -15.05 -3.55 15.36
CA PRO A 236 -15.70 -4.84 15.53
C PRO A 236 -17.23 -4.70 15.50
N THR A 237 -17.89 -5.70 14.91
CA THR A 237 -19.33 -5.89 15.00
C THR A 237 -19.79 -6.15 16.43
N PRO A 238 -21.09 -5.97 16.76
CA PRO A 238 -21.60 -6.35 18.06
C PRO A 238 -21.23 -7.79 18.44
N SER A 239 -21.30 -8.72 17.47
CA SER A 239 -20.88 -10.10 17.67
C SER A 239 -19.37 -10.23 17.92
N GLU A 240 -18.53 -9.49 17.20
CA GLU A 240 -17.07 -9.50 17.41
C GLU A 240 -16.63 -8.92 18.76
N ARG A 241 -17.48 -8.10 19.40
CA ARG A 241 -17.19 -7.51 20.73
C ARG A 241 -17.48 -8.43 21.90
N LEU A 242 -18.24 -9.50 21.68
CA LEU A 242 -18.59 -10.44 22.74
C LEU A 242 -17.33 -11.12 23.28
N SER A 243 -17.31 -11.39 24.59
CA SER A 243 -16.31 -12.25 25.22
C SER A 243 -16.42 -13.67 24.70
N LYS A 244 -15.45 -14.54 25.02
CA LYS A 244 -15.51 -15.94 24.61
C LYS A 244 -16.73 -16.65 25.21
N GLU A 245 -17.00 -16.38 26.49
CA GLU A 245 -18.12 -16.95 27.25
C GLU A 245 -19.47 -16.50 26.68
N GLU A 246 -19.62 -15.21 26.37
CA GLU A 246 -20.84 -14.66 25.77
C GLU A 246 -21.08 -15.22 24.35
N ARG A 247 -20.01 -15.52 23.60
CA ARG A 247 -20.14 -16.16 22.27
C ARG A 247 -20.64 -17.59 22.38
N GLU A 248 -20.09 -18.36 23.31
CA GLU A 248 -20.49 -19.75 23.55
C GLU A 248 -21.93 -19.87 24.08
N GLU A 249 -22.44 -18.84 24.77
CA GLU A 249 -23.85 -18.77 25.18
C GLU A 249 -24.78 -18.37 24.02
N LYS A 250 -24.38 -17.40 23.20
CA LYS A 250 -25.23 -16.83 22.15
C LYS A 250 -25.30 -17.68 20.88
N TYR A 251 -24.20 -18.33 20.49
CA TYR A 251 -24.07 -19.07 19.25
C TYR A 251 -23.83 -20.55 19.51
N GLN A 252 -24.43 -21.42 18.71
CA GLN A 252 -24.30 -22.87 18.86
C GLN A 252 -22.91 -23.37 18.46
N ASP A 253 -22.30 -22.75 17.44
CA ASP A 253 -20.97 -23.07 16.96
C ASP A 253 -20.26 -21.87 16.31
N GLU A 254 -18.99 -22.08 15.97
CA GLU A 254 -18.15 -21.07 15.31
C GLU A 254 -18.69 -20.64 13.93
N LYS A 255 -19.39 -21.53 13.21
CA LYS A 255 -19.93 -21.20 11.87
C LYS A 255 -21.11 -20.25 11.99
N GLU A 256 -21.99 -20.47 12.96
CA GLU A 256 -23.10 -19.57 13.25
C GLU A 256 -22.59 -18.19 13.68
N TYR A 257 -21.57 -18.16 14.54
CA TYR A 257 -20.89 -16.93 14.92
C TYR A 257 -20.33 -16.18 13.71
N LEU A 258 -19.52 -16.83 12.86
CA LEU A 258 -18.93 -16.21 11.68
C LEU A 258 -20.00 -15.75 10.66
N PHE A 259 -21.09 -16.50 10.54
CA PHE A 259 -22.23 -16.10 9.72
C PHE A 259 -22.88 -14.81 10.26
N ALA A 260 -23.14 -14.73 11.56
CA ALA A 260 -23.71 -13.54 12.20
C ALA A 260 -22.80 -12.32 12.04
N VAL A 261 -21.49 -12.46 12.27
CA VAL A 261 -20.50 -11.40 12.04
C VAL A 261 -20.58 -10.90 10.59
N LYS A 262 -20.61 -11.82 9.62
CA LYS A 262 -20.70 -11.46 8.19
C LYS A 262 -22.00 -10.72 7.87
N GLN A 263 -23.14 -11.12 8.42
CA GLN A 263 -24.40 -10.40 8.20
C GLN A 263 -24.36 -8.99 8.80
N GLU A 264 -23.78 -8.82 9.99
CA GLU A 264 -23.61 -7.52 10.63
C GLU A 264 -22.68 -6.61 9.80
N GLN A 265 -21.58 -7.14 9.25
CA GLN A 265 -20.69 -6.41 8.34
C GLN A 265 -21.42 -5.99 7.05
N ILE A 266 -22.19 -6.90 6.45
CA ILE A 266 -22.99 -6.62 5.25
C ILE A 266 -24.01 -5.50 5.53
N ALA A 267 -24.72 -5.57 6.66
CA ALA A 267 -25.71 -4.57 7.05
C ALA A 267 -25.09 -3.17 7.18
N ARG A 268 -23.93 -3.06 7.86
CA ARG A 268 -23.19 -1.79 7.99
C ARG A 268 -22.78 -1.21 6.64
N VAL A 269 -22.22 -2.04 5.77
CA VAL A 269 -21.77 -1.59 4.44
C VAL A 269 -22.95 -1.26 3.53
N ASN A 270 -24.09 -1.94 3.66
CA ASN A 270 -25.29 -1.61 2.88
C ASN A 270 -25.81 -0.19 3.19
N ILE A 271 -25.64 0.31 4.41
CA ILE A 271 -25.99 1.71 4.72
C ILE A 271 -25.14 2.68 3.89
N MET A 272 -23.84 2.39 3.73
CA MET A 272 -22.92 3.22 2.93
C MET A 272 -23.21 3.10 1.44
N LEU A 273 -23.54 1.90 0.96
CA LEU A 273 -23.83 1.61 -0.44
C LEU A 273 -25.30 1.87 -0.82
N ARG A 274 -26.11 2.43 0.10
CA ARG A 274 -27.55 2.64 -0.09
C ARG A 274 -27.90 3.37 -1.39
N PRO A 275 -27.17 4.43 -1.82
CA PRO A 275 -27.44 5.10 -3.10
C PRO A 275 -27.31 4.17 -4.31
N LEU A 276 -26.41 3.18 -4.27
CA LEU A 276 -26.24 2.20 -5.34
C LEU A 276 -27.23 1.05 -5.21
N LEU A 277 -27.52 0.61 -3.98
CA LEU A 277 -28.51 -0.44 -3.71
C LEU A 277 -29.90 -0.08 -4.21
N PHE A 278 -30.26 1.20 -4.16
CA PHE A 278 -31.54 1.69 -4.69
C PHE A 278 -31.83 1.23 -6.13
N PHE A 279 -30.82 1.16 -6.99
CA PHE A 279 -31.01 0.77 -8.38
C PHE A 279 -31.31 -0.73 -8.56
N ILE A 280 -30.98 -1.58 -7.59
CA ILE A 280 -31.20 -3.04 -7.66
C ILE A 280 -32.30 -3.53 -6.72
N ASP A 281 -32.71 -2.71 -5.76
CA ASP A 281 -33.77 -3.01 -4.80
C ASP A 281 -35.12 -2.55 -5.37
N SER A 282 -36.04 -3.48 -5.63
CA SER A 282 -37.36 -3.14 -6.20
C SER A 282 -38.29 -2.40 -5.23
N GLU A 283 -38.04 -2.48 -3.92
CA GLU A 283 -38.91 -1.94 -2.88
C GLU A 283 -38.46 -0.56 -2.39
N MET A 284 -37.16 -0.25 -2.49
CA MET A 284 -36.61 1.02 -2.05
C MET A 284 -37.05 2.19 -2.95
N ALA A 285 -37.72 3.18 -2.34
CA ALA A 285 -38.11 4.42 -3.03
C ALA A 285 -37.02 5.50 -2.94
N ALA A 286 -36.88 6.33 -3.97
CA ALA A 286 -35.88 7.40 -4.00
C ALA A 286 -36.11 8.47 -2.93
N THR A 287 -37.34 8.64 -2.46
CA THR A 287 -37.69 9.51 -1.33
C THR A 287 -37.08 9.05 -0.01
N GLU A 288 -36.67 7.79 0.10
CA GLU A 288 -35.92 7.30 1.26
C GLU A 288 -34.42 7.67 1.21
N LEU A 289 -33.93 8.10 0.04
CA LEU A 289 -32.54 8.51 -0.17
C LEU A 289 -32.36 10.03 -0.09
N THR A 290 -33.38 10.79 -0.49
CA THR A 290 -33.31 12.26 -0.57
C THR A 290 -34.69 12.88 -0.35
N ASN A 291 -34.71 14.05 0.30
CA ASN A 291 -35.91 14.87 0.46
C ASN A 291 -36.14 15.82 -0.73
N ASP A 292 -35.21 15.88 -1.68
CA ASP A 292 -35.35 16.68 -2.89
C ASP A 292 -36.17 15.90 -3.93
N ASN A 293 -37.37 16.40 -4.21
CA ASN A 293 -38.32 15.77 -5.14
C ASN A 293 -37.77 15.68 -6.57
N GLU A 294 -36.96 16.64 -7.03
CA GLU A 294 -36.38 16.61 -8.38
C GLU A 294 -35.30 15.55 -8.50
N ILE A 295 -34.46 15.43 -7.47
CA ILE A 295 -33.45 14.37 -7.39
C ILE A 295 -34.15 13.01 -7.30
N ALA A 296 -35.14 12.87 -6.41
CA ALA A 296 -35.89 11.62 -6.25
C ALA A 296 -36.54 11.18 -7.58
N HIS A 297 -37.20 12.11 -8.27
CA HIS A 297 -37.79 11.84 -9.59
C HIS A 297 -36.75 11.41 -10.63
N SER A 298 -35.60 12.09 -10.67
CA SER A 298 -34.51 11.75 -11.60
C SER A 298 -33.93 10.35 -11.33
N LEU A 299 -33.77 9.97 -10.07
CA LEU A 299 -33.28 8.66 -9.66
C LEU A 299 -34.28 7.55 -10.01
N GLU A 300 -35.58 7.75 -9.72
CA GLU A 300 -36.63 6.80 -10.10
C GLU A 300 -36.70 6.58 -11.61
N LEU A 301 -36.67 7.68 -12.37
CA LEU A 301 -36.70 7.60 -13.83
C LEU A 301 -35.49 6.84 -14.37
N LEU A 302 -34.30 7.06 -13.78
CA LEU A 302 -33.10 6.33 -14.14
C LEU A 302 -33.25 4.83 -13.82
N LYS A 303 -33.69 4.48 -12.61
CA LYS A 303 -33.92 3.10 -12.16
C LYS A 303 -34.92 2.34 -13.04
N GLN A 304 -36.05 2.96 -13.38
CA GLN A 304 -37.10 2.36 -14.21
C GLN A 304 -36.64 2.07 -15.65
N GLN A 305 -35.62 2.76 -16.14
CA GLN A 305 -35.10 2.60 -17.50
C GLN A 305 -33.91 1.64 -17.60
N LEU A 306 -33.45 1.07 -16.48
CA LEU A 306 -32.39 0.06 -16.49
C LEU A 306 -32.91 -1.25 -17.08
N THR A 307 -32.13 -1.86 -17.98
CA THR A 307 -32.46 -3.15 -18.57
C THR A 307 -32.14 -4.30 -17.59
N PRO A 308 -32.76 -5.49 -17.74
CA PRO A 308 -32.42 -6.65 -16.92
C PRO A 308 -30.94 -7.01 -16.93
N GLU A 309 -30.27 -6.89 -18.08
CA GLU A 309 -28.83 -7.13 -18.24
C GLU A 309 -28.01 -6.14 -17.39
N VAL A 310 -28.30 -4.83 -17.50
CA VAL A 310 -27.63 -3.81 -16.68
C VAL A 310 -27.88 -4.02 -15.19
N LEU A 311 -29.09 -4.43 -14.79
CA LEU A 311 -29.42 -4.72 -13.40
C LEU A 311 -28.61 -5.90 -12.84
N ASP A 312 -28.40 -6.96 -13.62
CA ASP A 312 -27.60 -8.11 -13.18
C ASP A 312 -26.12 -7.75 -13.06
N ASP A 313 -25.58 -6.95 -13.98
CA ASP A 313 -24.23 -6.42 -13.92
C ASP A 313 -24.04 -5.53 -12.69
N LEU A 314 -25.03 -4.68 -12.41
CA LEU A 314 -25.04 -3.80 -11.25
C LEU A 314 -25.08 -4.59 -9.94
N LYS A 315 -25.88 -5.65 -9.84
CA LYS A 315 -25.88 -6.57 -8.68
C LYS A 315 -24.51 -7.20 -8.47
N GLY A 316 -23.86 -7.63 -9.55
CA GLY A 316 -22.50 -8.17 -9.52
C GLY A 316 -21.49 -7.16 -8.98
N CYS A 317 -21.51 -5.94 -9.53
CA CYS A 317 -20.65 -4.83 -9.11
C CYS A 317 -20.86 -4.45 -7.64
N ILE A 318 -22.12 -4.32 -7.20
CA ILE A 318 -22.45 -3.96 -5.80
C ILE A 318 -22.00 -5.06 -4.83
N LYS A 319 -22.13 -6.35 -5.22
CA LYS A 319 -21.65 -7.46 -4.40
C LYS A 319 -20.13 -7.40 -4.21
N GLU A 320 -19.38 -7.12 -5.27
CA GLU A 320 -17.92 -7.00 -5.19
C GLU A 320 -17.51 -5.74 -4.42
N LEU A 321 -18.15 -4.60 -4.69
CA LEU A 321 -17.92 -3.35 -3.97
C LEU A 321 -18.15 -3.54 -2.46
N ARG A 322 -19.23 -4.25 -2.08
CA ARG A 322 -19.49 -4.61 -0.69
C ARG A 322 -18.35 -5.41 -0.07
N SER A 323 -17.85 -6.42 -0.78
CA SER A 323 -16.71 -7.24 -0.32
C SER A 323 -15.47 -6.39 -0.07
N GLN A 324 -15.13 -5.50 -1.02
CA GLN A 324 -13.99 -4.59 -0.89
C GLN A 324 -14.17 -3.59 0.25
N THR A 325 -15.38 -3.05 0.45
CA THR A 325 -15.67 -2.13 1.55
C THR A 325 -15.53 -2.82 2.90
N ILE A 326 -16.07 -4.03 3.08
CA ILE A 326 -15.88 -4.81 4.32
C ILE A 326 -14.38 -5.02 4.59
N LYS A 327 -13.63 -5.45 3.57
CA LYS A 327 -12.17 -5.68 3.69
C LYS A 327 -11.43 -4.39 4.08
N ALA A 328 -11.77 -3.26 3.46
CA ALA A 328 -11.17 -1.97 3.78
C ALA A 328 -11.42 -1.57 5.24
N GLY A 329 -12.62 -1.83 5.76
CA GLY A 329 -12.99 -1.56 7.16
C GLY A 329 -12.20 -2.41 8.15
N ALA A 330 -12.09 -3.72 7.87
CA ALA A 330 -11.28 -4.64 8.66
C ALA A 330 -9.80 -4.23 8.69
N ASP A 331 -9.20 -3.98 7.53
CA ASP A 331 -7.79 -3.57 7.44
C ASP A 331 -7.54 -2.23 8.16
N GLN A 332 -8.44 -1.26 8.02
CA GLN A 332 -8.33 0.03 8.74
C GLN A 332 -8.37 -0.15 10.26
N TYR A 333 -9.23 -1.04 10.77
CA TYR A 333 -9.28 -1.33 12.19
C TYR A 333 -8.01 -2.02 12.68
N THR A 334 -7.51 -3.03 11.95
CA THR A 334 -6.25 -3.69 12.29
C THR A 334 -5.10 -2.69 12.33
N PHE A 335 -4.97 -1.81 11.33
CA PHE A 335 -3.93 -0.78 11.35
C PHE A 335 -4.13 0.26 12.46
N HIS A 336 -5.36 0.52 12.90
CA HIS A 336 -5.61 1.38 14.04
C HIS A 336 -5.08 0.75 15.34
N GLN A 337 -5.39 -0.52 15.60
CA GLN A 337 -4.88 -1.26 16.77
C GLN A 337 -3.35 -1.39 16.76
N LEU A 338 -2.78 -1.69 15.59
CA LEU A 338 -1.33 -1.76 15.42
C LEU A 338 -0.66 -0.39 15.62
N ALA A 339 -1.29 0.72 15.20
CA ALA A 339 -0.79 2.07 15.46
C ALA A 339 -0.78 2.38 16.97
N GLU A 340 -1.82 1.98 17.71
CA GLU A 340 -1.87 2.14 19.17
C GLU A 340 -0.79 1.31 19.86
N THR A 341 -0.60 0.06 19.41
CA THR A 341 0.47 -0.82 19.89
C THR A 341 1.85 -0.19 19.63
N LEU A 342 2.09 0.30 18.41
CA LEU A 342 3.34 0.96 18.06
C LEU A 342 3.60 2.22 18.90
N ARG A 343 2.57 3.04 19.16
CA ARG A 343 2.71 4.20 20.07
C ARG A 343 3.11 3.76 21.47
N SER A 344 2.46 2.74 22.02
CA SER A 344 2.80 2.19 23.34
C SER A 344 4.21 1.61 23.37
N GLN A 345 4.65 0.96 22.29
CA GLN A 345 6.03 0.51 22.15
C GLN A 345 6.99 1.70 22.12
N ILE A 346 6.76 2.71 21.30
CA ILE A 346 7.60 3.92 21.23
C ILE A 346 7.73 4.58 22.62
N GLU A 347 6.63 4.65 23.39
CA GLU A 347 6.63 5.19 24.74
C GLU A 347 7.42 4.33 25.74
N SER A 348 7.38 3.00 25.60
CA SER A 348 8.13 2.06 26.45
C SER A 348 9.62 1.95 26.09
N ARG A 349 10.04 2.53 24.95
CA ARG A 349 11.44 2.56 24.47
C ARG A 349 12.04 1.15 24.38
N PRO A 350 11.58 0.26 23.49
CA PRO A 350 12.20 -1.06 23.36
C PRO A 350 13.67 -0.94 22.95
N SER A 351 14.46 -1.98 23.26
CA SER A 351 15.88 -2.01 22.87
C SER A 351 16.11 -1.92 21.36
N ASN A 352 15.13 -2.30 20.54
CA ASN A 352 15.16 -2.15 19.09
C ASN A 352 13.76 -2.08 18.46
N PHE A 353 13.72 -1.53 17.25
CA PHE A 353 12.64 -1.65 16.27
C PHE A 353 13.21 -2.22 14.97
N GLY A 354 13.07 -3.54 14.78
CA GLY A 354 13.61 -4.23 13.60
C GLY A 354 15.14 -4.11 13.54
N GLN A 355 15.66 -3.39 12.55
CA GLN A 355 17.11 -3.17 12.36
C GLN A 355 17.64 -1.90 13.03
N PHE A 356 16.81 -1.19 13.79
CA PHE A 356 17.17 0.05 14.47
C PHE A 356 17.20 -0.14 15.99
N TYR A 357 18.26 0.32 16.64
CA TYR A 357 18.56 0.07 18.04
C TYR A 357 18.49 1.36 18.87
N SER A 358 17.90 1.26 20.05
CA SER A 358 17.67 2.38 20.97
C SER A 358 18.99 2.98 21.46
N CYS A 359 19.18 4.29 21.26
CA CYS A 359 20.34 5.01 21.81
C CYS A 359 20.35 4.95 23.34
N TYR A 360 19.17 5.11 23.96
CA TYR A 360 19.01 4.97 25.41
C TYR A 360 19.53 3.62 25.92
N HIS A 361 19.13 2.52 25.30
CA HIS A 361 19.58 1.17 25.71
C HIS A 361 21.08 0.97 25.49
N LEU A 362 21.63 1.46 24.38
CA LEU A 362 23.07 1.37 24.11
C LEU A 362 23.88 2.09 25.19
N VAL A 363 23.48 3.31 25.55
CA VAL A 363 24.13 4.09 26.61
C VAL A 363 23.98 3.38 27.96
N HIS A 364 22.76 2.96 28.30
CA HIS A 364 22.50 2.27 29.57
C HIS A 364 23.36 1.01 29.73
N GLN A 365 23.40 0.16 28.71
CA GLN A 365 24.21 -1.06 28.71
C GLN A 365 25.70 -0.78 28.83
N ALA A 366 26.20 0.28 28.17
CA ALA A 366 27.60 0.69 28.30
C ALA A 366 27.90 1.13 29.74
N LEU A 367 27.06 1.99 30.33
CA LEU A 367 27.22 2.45 31.71
C LEU A 367 27.20 1.28 32.73
N GLU A 368 26.30 0.31 32.56
CA GLU A 368 26.20 -0.89 33.40
C GLU A 368 27.44 -1.78 33.28
N ARG A 369 27.88 -2.06 32.04
CA ARG A 369 29.03 -2.91 31.75
C ARG A 369 30.31 -2.36 32.39
N HIS A 370 30.48 -1.04 32.36
CA HIS A 370 31.62 -0.33 32.94
C HIS A 370 31.45 -0.01 34.42
N LYS A 371 30.37 -0.46 35.06
CA LYS A 371 30.11 -0.34 36.50
C LYS A 371 30.22 1.09 37.01
N ILE A 372 29.66 2.04 36.26
CA ILE A 372 29.65 3.45 36.64
C ILE A 372 28.94 3.61 37.99
N LYS A 373 29.61 4.29 38.93
CA LYS A 373 29.09 4.53 40.28
C LYS A 373 28.20 5.77 40.29
N GLU A 374 26.97 5.60 39.82
CA GLU A 374 25.92 6.62 39.88
C GLU A 374 24.66 6.03 40.49
N ASP A 375 23.95 6.83 41.28
CA ASP A 375 22.81 6.37 42.08
C ASP A 375 21.61 5.97 41.19
N ASN A 376 21.56 6.49 39.96
CA ASN A 376 20.51 6.18 39.01
C ASN A 376 21.04 6.19 37.56
N LEU A 377 21.56 5.05 37.11
CA LEU A 377 22.05 4.86 35.74
C LEU A 377 20.98 5.10 34.68
N ALA A 378 19.72 4.74 34.97
CA ALA A 378 18.60 4.97 34.06
C ALA A 378 18.37 6.45 33.79
N LYS A 379 18.42 7.29 34.83
CA LYS A 379 18.28 8.75 34.71
C LYS A 379 19.48 9.37 33.99
N LEU A 380 20.70 8.88 34.26
CA LEU A 380 21.89 9.35 33.56
C LEU A 380 21.85 9.02 32.06
N ALA A 381 21.46 7.79 31.70
CA ALA A 381 21.31 7.36 30.31
C ALA A 381 20.24 8.19 29.58
N GLU A 382 19.13 8.52 30.26
CA GLU A 382 18.10 9.39 29.73
C GLU A 382 18.62 10.81 29.45
N GLU A 383 19.33 11.40 30.41
CA GLU A 383 19.95 12.72 30.26
C GLU A 383 20.92 12.76 29.07
N ILE A 384 21.83 11.78 28.98
CA ILE A 384 22.78 11.63 27.88
C ILE A 384 22.05 11.52 26.55
N THR A 385 21.02 10.69 26.48
CA THR A 385 20.28 10.43 25.23
C THR A 385 19.58 11.69 24.75
N LEU A 386 18.95 12.44 25.65
CA LEU A 386 18.27 13.70 25.30
C LEU A 386 19.27 14.78 24.87
N ASN A 387 20.42 14.90 25.55
CA ASN A 387 21.48 15.84 25.20
C ASN A 387 22.10 15.52 23.83
N ALA A 388 22.36 14.23 23.56
CA ALA A 388 22.82 13.76 22.26
C ALA A 388 21.76 14.02 21.17
N MET A 389 20.50 13.68 21.43
CA MET A 389 19.40 13.91 20.48
C MET A 389 19.26 15.39 20.12
N ALA A 390 19.36 16.30 21.08
CA ALA A 390 19.30 17.73 20.82
C ALA A 390 20.44 18.23 19.90
N SER A 391 21.61 17.60 19.98
CA SER A 391 22.76 17.92 19.13
C SER A 391 22.60 17.28 17.74
N VAL A 392 22.21 16.01 17.68
CA VAL A 392 21.92 15.30 16.42
C VAL A 392 20.77 15.95 15.65
N ALA A 393 19.74 16.45 16.33
CA ALA A 393 18.64 17.17 15.70
C ALA A 393 19.11 18.44 14.96
N LYS A 394 20.16 19.11 15.44
CA LYS A 394 20.76 20.26 14.75
C LYS A 394 21.50 19.81 13.49
N ILE A 395 22.25 18.71 13.57
CA ILE A 395 22.95 18.11 12.43
C ILE A 395 21.93 17.72 11.34
N ALA A 396 20.81 17.12 11.72
CA ALA A 396 19.73 16.71 10.83
C ALA A 396 19.05 17.85 10.06
N THR A 397 19.41 19.12 10.29
CA THR A 397 18.89 20.26 9.54
C THR A 397 19.64 20.52 8.22
N THR A 398 20.85 19.98 8.06
CA THR A 398 21.64 20.12 6.81
C THR A 398 21.01 19.31 5.68
N GLN A 399 21.29 19.67 4.43
CA GLN A 399 20.66 19.02 3.28
C GLN A 399 21.18 17.58 3.11
N GLU A 400 22.44 17.37 3.41
CA GLU A 400 23.14 16.08 3.35
C GLU A 400 22.62 15.14 4.43
N ALA A 401 22.51 15.60 5.67
CA ALA A 401 22.04 14.78 6.79
C ALA A 401 20.56 14.39 6.67
N LYS A 402 19.72 15.24 6.04
CA LYS A 402 18.29 14.97 5.85
C LYS A 402 18.01 13.72 5.04
N ALA A 403 18.92 13.27 4.20
CA ALA A 403 18.76 12.01 3.47
C ALA A 403 18.81 10.80 4.42
N HIS A 404 19.70 10.85 5.42
CA HIS A 404 20.08 9.71 6.25
C HIS A 404 19.49 9.72 7.67
N ILE A 405 19.18 10.91 8.18
CA ILE A 405 18.68 11.12 9.54
C ILE A 405 17.23 11.59 9.51
N GLY A 406 16.40 10.86 10.25
CA GLY A 406 15.00 11.17 10.51
C GLY A 406 14.81 12.44 11.33
N LYS A 407 13.57 12.93 11.37
CA LYS A 407 13.28 14.16 12.10
C LYS A 407 13.16 13.84 13.60
N LEU A 408 14.11 14.36 14.37
CA LEU A 408 14.16 14.23 15.82
C LEU A 408 13.50 15.43 16.50
N PHE A 409 12.70 15.17 17.54
CA PHE A 409 12.03 16.19 18.33
C PHE A 409 12.44 16.09 19.80
N PRO A 410 13.53 16.75 20.24
CA PRO A 410 14.05 16.62 21.60
C PRO A 410 13.06 16.94 22.73
N ASN A 411 12.00 17.71 22.44
CA ASN A 411 10.97 18.09 23.41
C ASN A 411 9.79 17.08 23.46
N ALA A 412 9.73 16.13 22.54
CA ALA A 412 8.61 15.17 22.41
C ALA A 412 9.10 13.72 22.38
N ASP A 413 10.24 13.47 21.74
CA ASP A 413 10.87 12.16 21.65
C ASP A 413 11.70 11.91 22.91
N LYS A 414 11.59 10.71 23.47
CA LYS A 414 12.38 10.26 24.64
C LYS A 414 13.60 9.42 24.26
N ASP A 415 13.72 9.08 22.99
CA ASP A 415 14.78 8.24 22.44
C ASP A 415 14.89 8.43 20.92
N PHE A 416 16.00 8.00 20.35
CA PHE A 416 16.20 7.89 18.90
C PHE A 416 16.92 6.58 18.60
N TYR A 417 16.73 6.06 17.39
CA TYR A 417 17.17 4.72 17.04
C TYR A 417 18.20 4.76 15.94
N LEU A 418 19.34 4.07 16.14
CA LEU A 418 20.42 3.98 15.17
C LEU A 418 20.31 2.69 14.37
N SER A 419 20.70 2.72 13.10
CA SER A 419 20.82 1.50 12.30
C SER A 419 21.75 0.49 12.97
N LYS A 420 21.56 -0.79 12.67
CA LYS A 420 22.38 -1.87 13.25
C LYS A 420 23.87 -1.57 13.16
N ILE A 421 24.35 -1.19 11.97
CA ILE A 421 25.77 -0.88 11.73
C ILE A 421 26.22 0.27 12.65
N TRP A 422 25.45 1.36 12.69
CA TRP A 422 25.81 2.52 13.52
C TRP A 422 25.75 2.21 15.01
N SER A 423 24.79 1.38 15.44
CA SER A 423 24.68 0.94 16.84
C SER A 423 25.88 0.11 17.29
N GLU A 424 26.37 -0.79 16.44
CA GLU A 424 27.53 -1.64 16.74
C GLU A 424 28.84 -0.84 16.78
N LEU A 425 28.99 0.15 15.89
CA LEU A 425 30.15 1.05 15.88
C LEU A 425 30.14 1.99 17.09
N LEU A 426 28.99 2.63 17.36
CA LEU A 426 28.83 3.52 18.50
C LEU A 426 29.09 2.77 19.82
N ALA A 427 28.59 1.54 19.97
CA ALA A 427 28.84 0.74 21.17
C ALA A 427 30.34 0.54 21.45
N LYS A 428 31.15 0.29 20.40
CA LYS A 428 32.60 0.16 20.52
C LYS A 428 33.26 1.47 20.96
N GLU A 429 32.81 2.60 20.41
CA GLU A 429 33.35 3.92 20.80
C GLU A 429 33.00 4.30 22.23
N LEU A 430 31.78 3.98 22.66
CA LEU A 430 31.36 4.14 24.05
C LEU A 430 32.22 3.29 24.99
N ASP A 431 32.52 2.04 24.62
CA ASP A 431 33.40 1.17 25.42
C ASP A 431 34.81 1.77 25.57
N VAL A 432 35.41 2.24 24.46
CA VAL A 432 36.73 2.87 24.47
C VAL A 432 36.75 4.15 25.33
N LEU A 433 35.71 4.98 25.21
CA LEU A 433 35.59 6.20 26.01
C LEU A 433 35.50 5.87 27.51
N LEU A 434 34.65 4.90 27.88
CA LEU A 434 34.43 4.55 29.29
C LEU A 434 35.65 3.88 29.92
N ASP A 435 36.42 3.11 29.16
CA ASP A 435 37.70 2.53 29.62
C ASP A 435 38.76 3.59 29.91
N SER A 436 38.68 4.77 29.27
CA SER A 436 39.71 5.82 29.35
C SER A 436 39.74 6.64 30.66
N LYS A 437 39.01 6.23 31.70
CA LYS A 437 38.88 6.91 33.02
C LYS A 437 38.45 8.37 32.89
N VAL A 438 37.23 8.57 32.38
CA VAL A 438 36.51 9.86 32.39
C VAL A 438 36.35 10.35 33.83
N LYS A 439 36.79 11.58 34.13
CA LYS A 439 36.90 12.09 35.52
C LYS A 439 36.01 13.29 35.86
N LYS A 440 35.39 14.00 34.89
CA LYS A 440 34.42 15.08 35.17
C LYS A 440 33.38 15.22 34.04
N LYS A 441 32.10 15.37 34.39
CA LYS A 441 30.96 15.59 33.46
C LYS A 441 30.75 14.46 32.44
N LEU A 442 30.61 13.24 32.94
CA LEU A 442 30.39 12.03 32.14
C LEU A 442 29.23 12.16 31.13
N SER A 443 28.12 12.79 31.56
CA SER A 443 26.96 13.06 30.69
C SER A 443 27.33 13.87 29.44
N ASP A 444 28.06 14.98 29.63
CA ASP A 444 28.51 15.86 28.54
C ASP A 444 29.49 15.14 27.61
N GLU A 445 30.41 14.34 28.15
CA GLU A 445 31.42 13.64 27.35
C GLU A 445 30.82 12.54 26.48
N ILE A 446 29.92 11.73 27.03
CA ILE A 446 29.23 10.69 26.26
C ILE A 446 28.34 11.32 25.18
N SER A 447 27.59 12.37 25.54
CA SER A 447 26.73 13.08 24.57
C SER A 447 27.53 13.66 23.41
N LYS A 448 28.72 14.23 23.69
CA LYS A 448 29.66 14.72 22.67
C LYS A 448 30.23 13.59 21.83
N CYS A 449 30.56 12.46 22.42
CA CYS A 449 31.03 11.27 21.69
C CYS A 449 29.97 10.79 20.70
N ILE A 450 28.71 10.66 21.12
CA ILE A 450 27.60 10.28 20.23
C ILE A 450 27.43 11.31 19.10
N THR A 451 27.52 12.60 19.42
CA THR A 451 27.39 13.68 18.41
C THR A 451 28.53 13.63 17.39
N ALA A 452 29.77 13.54 17.85
CA ALA A 452 30.96 13.48 17.00
C ALA A 452 30.98 12.20 16.14
N PHE A 453 30.50 11.08 16.69
CA PHE A 453 30.30 9.83 15.95
C PHE A 453 29.38 10.07 14.74
N VAL A 454 28.22 10.69 14.96
CA VAL A 454 27.25 10.98 13.89
C VAL A 454 27.85 11.92 12.84
N GLU A 455 28.50 13.01 13.26
CA GLU A 455 29.11 13.97 12.32
C GLU A 455 30.16 13.32 11.43
N ARG A 456 31.06 12.53 12.03
CA ARG A 456 32.14 11.85 11.30
C ARG A 456 31.60 10.85 10.29
N HIS A 457 30.67 9.99 10.68
CA HIS A 457 30.14 8.98 9.77
C HIS A 457 29.25 9.57 8.68
N LEU A 458 28.55 10.68 8.93
CA LEU A 458 27.86 11.41 7.85
C LEU A 458 28.85 12.01 6.84
N ALA A 459 29.97 12.58 7.31
CA ALA A 459 31.00 13.13 6.44
C ALA A 459 31.61 12.03 5.54
N GLU A 460 31.94 10.87 6.12
CA GLU A 460 32.45 9.70 5.38
C GLU A 460 31.47 9.25 4.28
N MET A 461 30.17 9.19 4.57
CA MET A 461 29.14 8.82 3.58
C MET A 461 29.02 9.84 2.44
N THR A 462 29.21 11.12 2.75
CA THR A 462 29.13 12.19 1.75
C THR A 462 30.32 12.14 0.80
N GLU A 463 31.52 11.85 1.31
CA GLU A 463 32.74 11.69 0.50
C GLU A 463 32.66 10.48 -0.44
N HIS A 464 32.15 9.34 0.02
CA HIS A 464 32.05 8.13 -0.82
C HIS A 464 30.93 8.21 -1.88
N SER A 465 29.90 9.03 -1.66
CA SER A 465 28.82 9.24 -2.64
C SER A 465 29.25 10.00 -3.90
N MET A 466 30.43 10.66 -3.88
CA MET A 466 30.98 11.36 -5.04
C MET A 466 31.81 10.45 -5.97
N ASP A 467 32.12 9.22 -5.55
CA ASP A 467 33.04 8.32 -6.27
C ASP A 467 32.38 7.07 -6.92
N GLU A 468 31.08 6.80 -6.72
CA GLU A 468 30.41 5.63 -7.32
C GLU A 468 29.08 5.93 -8.06
N PRO A 469 28.86 5.38 -9.27
CA PRO A 469 27.57 5.44 -9.96
C PRO A 469 26.56 4.45 -9.35
N ILE A 470 25.38 4.96 -9.02
CA ILE A 470 24.33 4.30 -8.25
C ILE A 470 23.74 3.07 -8.98
N HIS A 471 23.98 1.87 -8.44
CA HIS A 471 23.14 0.69 -8.66
C HIS A 471 22.29 0.44 -7.40
N SER A 472 20.97 0.51 -7.54
CA SER A 472 20.00 0.31 -6.45
C SER A 472 19.67 -1.18 -6.20
N ASN A 473 19.90 -1.65 -4.99
CA ASN A 473 19.31 -2.84 -4.32
C ASN A 473 19.16 -2.45 -2.83
N SER A 474 18.23 -2.89 -1.99
CA SER A 474 17.06 -3.77 -2.06
C SER A 474 16.34 -3.73 -0.70
N ASN A 475 15.01 -3.93 -0.69
CA ASN A 475 14.17 -4.51 0.38
C ASN A 475 14.57 -4.40 1.87
N SER A 476 13.71 -3.76 2.67
CA SER A 476 13.54 -4.08 4.09
C SER A 476 12.06 -4.07 4.48
N GLY A 477 11.43 -5.24 4.48
CA GLY A 477 10.14 -5.45 5.14
C GLY A 477 10.36 -5.57 6.64
N LEU A 478 9.76 -4.66 7.41
CA LEU A 478 9.61 -4.82 8.85
C LEU A 478 8.58 -5.93 9.11
N GLY A 479 9.03 -7.05 9.67
CA GLY A 479 8.13 -8.04 10.25
C GLY A 479 7.54 -7.48 11.53
N ILE A 480 6.22 -7.25 11.53
CA ILE A 480 5.37 -7.17 12.71
C ILE A 480 4.51 -8.43 12.72
#